data_AF-A0AAE0VVN4-F1
#
_entry.id   AF-A0AAE0VVN4-F1
#
_cell.length_a   1.000
_cell.length_b   1.000
_cell.length_c   1.000
_cell.angle_alpha   90.00
_cell.angle_beta   90.00
_cell.angle_gamma   90.00
#
_symmetry.space_group_name_H-M   'P 1'
#
loop_
_entity.id
_entity.type
_entity.pdbx_description
1 polymer ?
#
loop_
_entity_poly.entity_id
_entity_poly.type
_entity_poly.pdbx_seq_one_letter_code
_entity_poly.pdbx_strand_id
1 'polypeptide(L)'
;MGEPNAGKSSLINLILGVDVLPTREWSCTATICEIRKDREGVKEAVAHYRKKHDKVDKKVHKLLPRIIDLGDKEGKGIEELHQVLQETDTNGNSPYSKVELNWPFSVLEEGMVIVDTPGLKGMESMSQHVSSYMEKSFGFIYVINSTSGVQKERLQNFVRTVLHSGGEEVFDPDCTLFVANKWDLTEDKDRSVLKENIRSKLTGFYPELKEDQLCVLSIKQNQSMQRMSQYRYQPCKVLEA
;
A
#
# COMPACT_ATOMS: atom_id res chain seq x y z
N MET A 1 1.07 4.31 -3.76
CA MET A 1 2.14 4.29 -4.79
C MET A 1 3.50 4.57 -4.16
N GLY A 2 4.60 4.30 -4.88
CA GLY A 2 5.96 4.56 -4.41
C GLY A 2 6.94 3.42 -4.65
N GLU A 3 8.22 3.68 -4.42
CA GLU A 3 9.32 2.74 -4.66
C GLU A 3 9.16 1.43 -3.88
N PRO A 4 9.69 0.29 -4.40
CA PRO A 4 9.94 -0.88 -3.58
C PRO A 4 10.68 -0.47 -2.30
N ASN A 5 10.29 -1.04 -1.17
CA ASN A 5 10.90 -0.76 0.14
C ASN A 5 10.81 0.69 0.64
N ALA A 6 9.97 1.53 0.02
CA ALA A 6 9.62 2.85 0.58
C ALA A 6 8.73 2.75 1.82
N GLY A 7 8.10 1.60 2.08
CA GLY A 7 7.25 1.37 3.25
C GLY A 7 5.75 1.60 3.00
N LYS A 8 5.26 1.33 1.79
CA LYS A 8 3.83 1.44 1.42
C LYS A 8 2.93 0.56 2.31
N SER A 9 3.19 -0.74 2.33
CA SER A 9 2.41 -1.69 3.13
C SER A 9 2.57 -1.41 4.63
N SER A 10 3.74 -0.92 5.07
CA SER A 10 3.93 -0.46 6.46
C SER A 10 3.09 0.78 6.78
N LEU A 11 2.98 1.74 5.85
CA LEU A 11 2.12 2.92 6.01
C LEU A 11 0.66 2.51 6.12
N ILE A 12 0.22 1.58 5.28
CA ILE A 12 -1.14 1.05 5.31
C ILE A 12 -1.41 0.37 6.66
N ASN A 13 -0.53 -0.52 7.13
CA ASN A 13 -0.69 -1.16 8.45
C ASN A 13 -0.71 -0.12 9.59
N LEU A 14 0.06 0.97 9.48
CA LEU A 14 0.02 2.08 10.44
C LEU A 14 -1.34 2.82 10.43
N ILE A 15 -1.90 3.09 9.25
CA ILE A 15 -3.22 3.72 9.07
C ILE A 15 -4.33 2.81 9.62
N LEU A 16 -4.28 1.52 9.29
CA LEU A 16 -5.27 0.53 9.71
C LEU A 16 -5.17 0.17 11.20
N GLY A 17 -4.03 0.45 11.84
CA GLY A 17 -3.75 0.09 13.23
C GLY A 17 -3.54 -1.41 13.45
N VAL A 18 -3.39 -2.20 12.39
CA VAL A 18 -3.23 -3.67 12.41
C VAL A 18 -2.14 -4.07 11.41
N ASP A 19 -1.29 -5.04 11.79
CA ASP A 19 -0.20 -5.55 10.95
C ASP A 19 -0.70 -6.66 10.02
N VAL A 20 -1.51 -6.29 9.01
CA VAL A 20 -2.19 -7.25 8.12
C VAL A 20 -1.42 -7.52 6.83
N LEU A 21 -0.78 -6.51 6.25
CA LEU A 21 0.03 -6.66 5.03
C LEU A 21 1.48 -7.07 5.35
N PRO A 22 2.18 -7.77 4.44
CA PRO A 22 3.59 -8.07 4.61
C PRO A 22 4.46 -6.81 4.51
N THR A 23 5.41 -6.64 5.44
CA THR A 23 6.23 -5.40 5.57
C THR A 23 7.74 -5.64 5.57
N ARG A 24 8.20 -6.89 5.44
CA ARG A 24 9.65 -7.20 5.47
C ARG A 24 10.35 -6.64 4.24
N GLU A 25 11.63 -6.26 4.38
CA GLU A 25 12.40 -5.58 3.33
C GLU A 25 12.64 -6.44 2.06
N TRP A 26 12.48 -7.76 2.18
CA TRP A 26 12.55 -8.70 1.05
C TRP A 26 11.17 -9.11 0.54
N SER A 27 10.10 -8.88 1.32
CA SER A 27 8.73 -9.12 0.89
C SER A 27 8.25 -7.92 0.08
N CYS A 28 8.21 -8.07 -1.25
CA CYS A 28 7.45 -7.14 -2.09
C CYS A 28 6.09 -7.75 -2.36
N THR A 29 5.04 -6.95 -2.22
CA THR A 29 3.74 -7.32 -2.74
C THR A 29 3.87 -7.52 -4.26
N ALA A 30 3.50 -8.70 -4.73
CA ALA A 30 3.47 -9.07 -6.15
C ALA A 30 2.05 -8.94 -6.73
N THR A 31 1.04 -8.92 -5.87
CA THR A 31 -0.37 -8.81 -6.21
C THR A 31 -0.94 -7.49 -5.69
N ILE A 32 -1.84 -6.88 -6.46
CA ILE A 32 -2.64 -5.74 -5.98
C ILE A 32 -3.56 -6.22 -4.85
N CYS A 33 -3.59 -5.48 -3.75
CA CYS A 33 -4.47 -5.73 -2.62
C CYS A 33 -5.47 -4.59 -2.48
N GLU A 34 -6.76 -4.88 -2.63
CA GLU A 34 -7.86 -3.97 -2.33
C GLU A 34 -8.30 -4.18 -0.88
N ILE A 35 -8.34 -3.12 -0.09
CA ILE A 35 -8.66 -3.18 1.33
C ILE A 35 -9.94 -2.40 1.56
N ARG A 36 -10.94 -3.08 2.11
CA ARG A 36 -12.31 -2.60 2.26
C ARG A 36 -12.79 -2.81 3.69
N LYS A 37 -13.71 -1.94 4.11
CA LYS A 37 -14.43 -2.12 5.36
C LYS A 37 -15.52 -3.17 5.19
N ASP A 38 -15.52 -4.16 6.07
CA ASP A 38 -16.65 -5.06 6.25
C ASP A 38 -17.54 -4.59 7.42
N ARG A 39 -18.87 -4.69 7.25
CA ARG A 39 -19.83 -4.25 8.27
C ARG A 39 -20.29 -5.34 9.21
N GLU A 40 -20.31 -6.57 8.73
CA GLU A 40 -20.78 -7.73 9.49
C GLU A 40 -19.68 -8.28 10.41
N GLY A 41 -18.51 -7.63 10.41
CA GLY A 41 -17.37 -8.00 11.24
C GLY A 41 -16.51 -9.11 10.61
N VAL A 42 -16.74 -9.44 9.34
CA VAL A 42 -15.99 -10.47 8.62
C VAL A 42 -14.54 -10.01 8.47
N LYS A 43 -13.63 -10.96 8.72
CA LYS A 43 -12.19 -10.81 8.52
C LYS A 43 -11.75 -11.88 7.55
N GLU A 44 -11.66 -11.53 6.27
CA GLU A 44 -11.28 -12.48 5.23
C GLU A 44 -10.44 -11.82 4.14
N ALA A 45 -9.71 -12.65 3.41
CA ALA A 45 -9.14 -12.28 2.14
C ALA A 45 -9.62 -13.21 1.02
N VAL A 46 -9.95 -12.63 -0.13
CA VAL A 46 -10.39 -13.34 -1.34
C VAL A 46 -9.37 -13.11 -2.45
N ALA A 47 -8.62 -14.14 -2.79
CA ALA A 47 -7.59 -14.09 -3.83
C ALA A 47 -8.13 -14.60 -5.17
N HIS A 48 -8.16 -13.71 -6.17
CA HIS A 48 -8.71 -13.99 -7.49
C HIS A 48 -7.62 -14.39 -8.48
N TYR A 49 -7.64 -15.63 -8.97
CA TYR A 49 -6.71 -16.09 -9.99
C TYR A 49 -6.77 -15.25 -11.28
N ARG A 50 -5.62 -15.05 -11.92
CA ARG A 50 -5.56 -14.53 -13.30
C ARG A 50 -6.23 -15.53 -14.23
N LYS A 51 -6.94 -15.01 -15.24
CA LYS A 51 -7.44 -15.85 -16.33
C LYS A 51 -6.24 -16.40 -17.10
N LYS A 52 -6.07 -17.73 -17.12
CA LYS A 52 -5.13 -18.36 -18.06
C LYS A 52 -5.73 -18.29 -19.45
N HIS A 53 -5.01 -17.69 -20.40
CA HIS A 53 -5.29 -17.88 -21.81
C HIS A 53 -4.65 -19.20 -22.24
N ASP A 54 -5.34 -20.31 -22.02
CA ASP A 54 -4.91 -21.57 -22.64
C ASP A 54 -5.11 -21.45 -24.15
N LYS A 55 -3.99 -21.46 -24.89
CA LYS A 55 -3.96 -21.36 -26.35
C LYS A 55 -4.44 -22.65 -27.05
N VAL A 56 -4.81 -23.69 -26.30
CA VAL A 56 -5.08 -25.03 -26.85
C VAL A 56 -6.53 -25.48 -26.70
N ASP A 57 -7.31 -24.89 -25.79
CA ASP A 57 -8.75 -25.18 -25.70
C ASP A 57 -9.52 -23.92 -25.33
N LYS A 58 -10.54 -23.57 -26.13
CA LYS A 58 -11.39 -22.38 -25.94
C LYS A 58 -12.30 -22.45 -24.69
N LYS A 59 -11.93 -23.20 -23.66
CA LYS A 59 -12.60 -23.24 -22.36
C LYS A 59 -11.73 -22.53 -21.34
N VAL A 60 -12.05 -21.27 -21.08
CA VAL A 60 -11.49 -20.53 -19.94
C VAL A 60 -11.97 -21.25 -18.66
N HIS A 61 -11.12 -22.07 -18.06
CA HIS A 61 -11.39 -22.60 -16.73
C HIS A 61 -11.25 -21.44 -15.73
N LYS A 62 -12.39 -20.85 -15.34
CA LYS A 62 -12.43 -19.84 -14.28
C LYS A 62 -12.22 -20.57 -12.95
N LEU A 63 -10.99 -20.56 -12.45
CA LEU A 63 -10.69 -21.06 -11.10
C LEU A 63 -11.52 -20.27 -10.09
N LEU A 64 -12.09 -20.97 -9.10
CA LEU A 64 -12.76 -20.33 -7.98
C LEU A 64 -11.73 -19.52 -7.17
N PRO A 65 -12.10 -18.36 -6.62
CA PRO A 65 -11.21 -17.61 -5.73
C PRO A 65 -10.81 -18.44 -4.52
N ARG A 66 -9.58 -18.20 -4.02
CA ARG A 66 -9.12 -18.75 -2.74
C ARG A 66 -9.60 -17.83 -1.63
N ILE A 67 -10.33 -18.38 -0.66
CA ILE A 67 -10.83 -17.66 0.52
C ILE A 67 -9.92 -17.99 1.70
N ILE A 68 -9.49 -16.96 2.42
CA ILE A 68 -8.57 -17.03 3.56
C ILE A 68 -9.27 -16.39 4.76
N ASP A 69 -9.47 -17.16 5.83
CA ASP A 69 -10.02 -16.64 7.09
C ASP A 69 -8.93 -15.89 7.87
N LEU A 70 -9.10 -14.59 8.07
CA LEU A 70 -8.16 -13.73 8.81
C LEU A 70 -8.59 -13.50 10.26
N GLY A 71 -9.75 -14.04 10.67
CA GLY A 71 -10.27 -13.98 12.03
C GLY A 71 -9.72 -15.07 12.95
N ASP A 72 -8.86 -15.95 12.43
CA ASP A 72 -8.31 -17.07 13.18
C ASP A 72 -7.46 -16.59 14.36
N LYS A 73 -7.57 -17.28 15.51
CA LYS A 73 -6.90 -16.89 16.75
C LYS A 73 -5.39 -17.17 16.73
N GLU A 74 -4.92 -17.99 15.79
CA GLU A 74 -3.54 -18.47 15.73
C GLU A 74 -2.69 -17.62 14.77
N GLY A 75 -3.30 -16.71 14.00
CA GLY A 75 -2.64 -15.86 13.00
C GLY A 75 -2.31 -16.59 11.69
N LYS A 76 -2.78 -17.82 11.49
CA LYS A 76 -2.48 -18.64 10.31
C LYS A 76 -2.99 -18.03 9.01
N GLY A 77 -4.16 -17.38 9.05
CA GLY A 77 -4.72 -16.70 7.90
C GLY A 77 -3.90 -15.50 7.46
N ILE A 78 -3.30 -14.76 8.40
CA ILE A 78 -2.37 -13.67 8.09
C ILE A 78 -1.12 -14.22 7.42
N GLU A 79 -0.56 -15.33 7.92
CA GLU A 79 0.58 -15.99 7.30
C GLU A 79 0.27 -16.49 5.89
N GLU A 80 -0.91 -17.09 5.68
CA GLU A 80 -1.39 -17.52 4.37
C GLU A 80 -1.58 -16.34 3.41
N LEU A 81 -2.19 -15.24 3.87
CA LEU A 81 -2.33 -14.00 3.11
C LEU A 81 -0.97 -13.47 2.68
N HIS A 82 0.02 -13.48 3.58
CA HIS A 82 1.37 -13.02 3.27
C HIS A 82 2.03 -13.87 2.19
N GLN A 83 1.82 -15.20 2.22
CA GLN A 83 2.29 -16.10 1.17
C GLN A 83 1.62 -15.78 -0.16
N VAL A 84 0.30 -15.62 -0.18
CA VAL A 84 -0.48 -15.30 -1.40
C VAL A 84 -0.08 -13.95 -2.01
N LEU A 85 0.14 -12.93 -1.20
CA LEU A 85 0.56 -11.60 -1.67
C LEU A 85 1.99 -11.57 -2.24
N GLN A 86 2.82 -12.56 -1.88
CA GLN A 86 4.21 -12.69 -2.30
C GLN A 86 4.43 -13.82 -3.32
N GLU A 87 3.39 -14.61 -3.62
CA GLU A 87 3.47 -15.73 -4.54
C GLU A 87 3.77 -15.24 -5.96
N THR A 88 4.83 -15.76 -6.56
CA THR A 88 5.24 -15.46 -7.93
C THR A 88 5.71 -16.70 -8.67
N ASP A 89 5.48 -16.74 -9.98
CA ASP A 89 6.13 -17.71 -10.87
C ASP A 89 7.63 -17.40 -11.06
N THR A 90 8.31 -18.20 -11.89
CA THR A 90 9.74 -18.03 -12.21
C THR A 90 10.07 -16.70 -12.89
N ASN A 91 9.06 -16.02 -13.45
CA ASN A 91 9.19 -14.72 -14.11
C ASN A 91 8.81 -13.56 -13.18
N GLY A 92 8.53 -13.83 -11.91
CA GLY A 92 8.13 -12.82 -10.94
C GLY A 92 6.66 -12.38 -11.05
N ASN A 93 5.83 -13.10 -11.81
CA ASN A 93 4.41 -12.78 -11.95
C ASN A 93 3.57 -13.51 -10.92
N SER A 94 2.66 -12.78 -10.26
CA SER A 94 1.67 -13.40 -9.38
C SER A 94 0.64 -14.23 -10.17
N PRO A 95 0.26 -15.42 -9.70
CA PRO A 95 -0.87 -16.18 -10.27
C PRO A 95 -2.22 -15.50 -10.00
N TYR A 96 -2.27 -14.54 -9.08
CA TYR A 96 -3.46 -13.79 -8.73
C TYR A 96 -3.50 -12.45 -9.49
N SER A 97 -4.71 -12.07 -9.88
CA SER A 97 -5.01 -10.77 -10.48
C SER A 97 -5.12 -9.70 -9.40
N LYS A 98 -5.81 -10.02 -8.30
CA LYS A 98 -5.97 -9.18 -7.12
C LYS A 98 -6.31 -10.02 -5.89
N VAL A 99 -6.12 -9.42 -4.71
CA VAL A 99 -6.63 -9.89 -3.43
C VAL A 99 -7.56 -8.84 -2.85
N GLU A 100 -8.77 -9.21 -2.47
CA GLU A 100 -9.69 -8.36 -1.72
C GLU A 100 -9.58 -8.70 -0.24
N LEU A 101 -9.33 -7.72 0.61
CA LEU A 101 -9.21 -7.85 2.05
C LEU A 101 -10.40 -7.14 2.70
N ASN A 102 -11.29 -7.93 3.28
CA ASN A 102 -12.49 -7.47 3.98
C ASN A 102 -12.23 -7.55 5.48
N TRP A 103 -12.37 -6.42 6.18
CA TRP A 103 -12.12 -6.35 7.62
C TRP A 103 -12.91 -5.19 8.23
N PRO A 104 -13.38 -5.26 9.48
CA PRO A 104 -14.08 -4.16 10.16
C PRO A 104 -13.12 -3.03 10.60
N PHE A 105 -12.41 -2.40 9.66
CA PHE A 105 -11.53 -1.26 9.93
C PHE A 105 -12.37 -0.01 10.26
N SER A 106 -12.19 0.54 11.47
CA SER A 106 -12.90 1.75 11.91
C SER A 106 -12.44 3.01 11.19
N VAL A 107 -11.18 3.05 10.73
CA VAL A 107 -10.58 4.20 10.02
C VAL A 107 -11.10 4.37 8.59
N LEU A 108 -11.71 3.32 8.02
CA LEU A 108 -12.27 3.37 6.68
C LEU A 108 -13.76 3.72 6.75
N GLU A 109 -14.21 4.56 5.83
CA GLU A 109 -15.63 4.83 5.62
C GLU A 109 -16.24 3.91 4.56
N GLU A 110 -17.57 3.84 4.53
CA GLU A 110 -18.29 3.11 3.48
C GLU A 110 -17.91 3.61 2.08
N GLY A 111 -17.65 2.69 1.17
CA GLY A 111 -17.27 3.00 -0.21
C GLY A 111 -15.80 3.35 -0.40
N MET A 112 -15.03 3.57 0.68
CA MET A 112 -13.59 3.76 0.59
C MET A 112 -12.86 2.44 0.34
N VAL A 113 -11.89 2.47 -0.56
CA VAL A 113 -11.01 1.33 -0.88
C VAL A 113 -9.57 1.81 -0.87
N ILE A 114 -8.75 1.23 -0.01
CA ILE A 114 -7.29 1.43 -0.08
C ILE A 114 -6.73 0.37 -1.02
N VAL A 115 -5.91 0.78 -1.98
CA VAL A 115 -5.26 -0.13 -2.91
C VAL A 115 -3.76 -0.15 -2.62
N ASP A 116 -3.25 -1.27 -2.09
CA ASP A 116 -1.81 -1.52 -2.07
C ASP A 116 -1.37 -2.06 -3.42
N THR A 117 -0.50 -1.31 -4.08
CA THR A 117 0.05 -1.68 -5.39
C THR A 117 1.40 -2.36 -5.21
N PRO A 118 1.71 -3.41 -5.99
CA PRO A 118 3.03 -4.01 -6.03
C PRO A 118 4.12 -2.94 -6.10
N GLY A 119 5.19 -3.12 -5.32
CA GLY A 119 6.37 -2.29 -5.47
C GLY A 119 6.91 -2.47 -6.88
N LEU A 120 6.87 -1.42 -7.69
CA LEU A 120 7.37 -1.41 -9.07
C LEU A 120 8.85 -1.87 -9.12
N LYS A 121 9.09 -3.18 -9.21
CA LYS A 121 10.40 -3.78 -9.38
C LYS A 121 10.56 -4.12 -10.86
N GLY A 122 11.61 -3.59 -11.49
CA GLY A 122 12.13 -4.13 -12.75
C GLY A 122 11.33 -3.89 -14.04
N MET A 123 10.23 -3.13 -14.05
CA MET A 123 9.59 -2.70 -15.29
C MET A 123 9.42 -1.18 -15.28
N GLU A 124 10.07 -0.51 -16.21
CA GLU A 124 9.96 0.93 -16.44
C GLU A 124 8.54 1.36 -16.83
N SER A 125 7.67 0.39 -17.18
CA SER A 125 6.25 0.60 -17.47
C SER A 125 5.35 0.19 -16.30
N MET A 126 4.46 1.10 -15.90
CA MET A 126 3.28 0.78 -15.10
C MET A 126 2.49 -0.31 -15.84
N SER A 127 2.24 -1.46 -15.20
CA SER A 127 1.40 -2.48 -15.83
C SER A 127 0.01 -1.90 -16.11
N GLN A 128 -0.62 -2.29 -17.23
CA GLN A 128 -1.99 -1.87 -17.57
C GLN A 128 -2.97 -2.09 -16.42
N HIS A 129 -2.74 -3.12 -15.62
CA HIS A 129 -3.55 -3.41 -14.45
C HIS A 129 -3.44 -2.30 -13.40
N VAL A 130 -2.23 -1.86 -13.02
CA VAL A 130 -2.04 -0.75 -12.08
C VAL A 130 -2.55 0.58 -12.67
N SER A 131 -2.33 0.83 -13.96
CA SER A 131 -2.88 2.02 -14.64
C SER A 131 -4.40 2.10 -14.51
N SER A 132 -5.11 0.98 -14.66
CA SER A 132 -6.58 0.96 -14.53
C SER A 132 -7.10 1.29 -13.12
N TYR A 133 -6.28 1.10 -12.08
CA TYR A 133 -6.59 1.59 -10.73
C TYR A 133 -6.30 3.08 -10.61
N MET A 134 -5.17 3.56 -11.18
CA MET A 134 -4.85 4.98 -11.19
C MET A 134 -5.94 5.81 -11.86
N GLU A 135 -6.44 5.37 -13.01
CA GLU A 135 -7.52 6.03 -13.78
C GLU A 135 -8.83 6.19 -12.99
N LYS A 136 -9.08 5.32 -12.01
CA LYS A 136 -10.31 5.29 -11.21
C LYS A 136 -10.13 5.82 -9.79
N SER A 137 -8.91 6.21 -9.43
CA SER A 137 -8.58 6.67 -8.08
C SER A 137 -8.84 8.17 -7.96
N PHE A 138 -9.58 8.57 -6.93
CA PHE A 138 -9.83 9.98 -6.64
C PHE A 138 -8.63 10.68 -5.98
N GLY A 139 -7.73 9.92 -5.35
CA GLY A 139 -6.58 10.43 -4.62
C GLY A 139 -5.45 9.41 -4.50
N PHE A 140 -4.25 9.90 -4.17
CA PHE A 140 -3.06 9.06 -4.12
C PHE A 140 -2.21 9.36 -2.89
N ILE A 141 -1.65 8.29 -2.30
CA ILE A 141 -0.55 8.40 -1.37
C ILE A 141 0.73 7.92 -2.06
N TYR A 142 1.71 8.81 -2.23
CA TYR A 142 3.01 8.52 -2.81
C TYR A 142 4.08 8.45 -1.73
N VAL A 143 4.59 7.25 -1.46
CA VAL A 143 5.60 7.02 -0.41
C VAL A 143 7.01 7.12 -0.99
N ILE A 144 7.79 8.04 -0.45
CA ILE A 144 9.18 8.33 -0.80
C ILE A 144 10.07 7.73 0.29
N ASN A 145 11.13 7.02 -0.10
CA ASN A 145 12.17 6.63 0.84
C ASN A 145 13.14 7.80 1.01
N SER A 146 13.18 8.42 2.19
CA SER A 146 14.05 9.59 2.45
C SER A 146 15.54 9.28 2.23
N THR A 147 15.97 8.03 2.43
CA THR A 147 17.37 7.64 2.30
C THR A 147 17.86 7.59 0.85
N SER A 148 16.97 7.34 -0.11
CA SER A 148 17.27 7.38 -1.55
C SER A 148 16.78 8.66 -2.23
N GLY A 149 15.93 9.43 -1.54
CA GLY A 149 15.30 10.63 -2.08
C GLY A 149 14.29 10.31 -3.18
N VAL A 150 13.94 11.33 -3.97
CA VAL A 150 12.95 11.22 -5.05
C VAL A 150 13.57 10.64 -6.32
N GLN A 151 13.09 9.48 -6.79
CA GLN A 151 13.38 8.95 -8.12
C GLN A 151 12.57 9.68 -9.20
N LYS A 152 13.24 10.53 -9.98
CA LYS A 152 12.61 11.43 -10.96
C LYS A 152 11.79 10.69 -12.02
N GLU A 153 12.31 9.62 -12.65
CA GLU A 153 11.57 8.91 -13.70
C GLU A 153 10.27 8.30 -13.18
N ARG A 154 10.28 7.72 -11.97
CA ARG A 154 9.09 7.12 -11.36
C ARG A 154 8.04 8.15 -11.01
N LEU A 155 8.47 9.28 -10.46
CA LEU A 155 7.59 10.39 -10.14
C LEU A 155 7.00 11.00 -11.42
N GLN A 156 7.81 11.18 -12.45
CA GLN A 156 7.34 11.62 -13.77
C GLN A 156 6.31 10.67 -14.35
N ASN A 157 6.56 9.36 -14.31
CA ASN A 157 5.60 8.37 -14.81
C ASN A 157 4.31 8.38 -14.00
N PHE A 158 4.41 8.46 -12.66
CA PHE A 158 3.24 8.61 -11.79
C PHE A 158 2.42 9.86 -12.14
N VAL A 159 3.05 11.03 -12.17
CA VAL A 159 2.39 12.30 -12.50
C VAL A 159 1.80 12.25 -13.90
N ARG A 160 2.54 11.72 -14.90
CA ARG A 160 2.02 11.58 -16.26
C ARG A 160 0.80 10.67 -16.30
N THR A 161 0.85 9.49 -15.68
CA THR A 161 -0.32 8.60 -15.63
C THR A 161 -1.48 9.27 -14.92
N VAL A 162 -1.27 9.89 -13.77
CA VAL A 162 -2.37 10.51 -13.03
C VAL A 162 -2.97 11.72 -13.77
N LEU A 163 -2.14 12.57 -14.38
CA LEU A 163 -2.60 13.76 -15.12
C LEU A 163 -3.13 13.47 -16.52
N HIS A 164 -2.64 12.42 -17.20
CA HIS A 164 -3.04 12.13 -18.60
C HIS A 164 -4.06 10.99 -18.72
N SER A 165 -4.32 10.25 -17.63
CA SER A 165 -5.27 9.11 -17.69
C SER A 165 -6.67 9.45 -17.17
N GLY A 166 -6.92 10.71 -16.78
CA GLY A 166 -8.26 11.22 -16.54
C GLY A 166 -8.66 12.18 -17.66
N GLY A 167 -9.87 12.02 -18.20
CA GLY A 167 -10.62 13.23 -18.51
C GLY A 167 -10.71 14.07 -17.22
N GLU A 168 -10.74 15.39 -17.35
CA GLU A 168 -10.58 16.40 -16.27
C GLU A 168 -11.49 16.23 -15.01
N GLU A 169 -12.32 15.19 -14.94
CA GLU A 169 -13.40 15.02 -13.95
C GLU A 169 -13.12 14.04 -12.78
N VAL A 170 -12.05 13.21 -12.79
CA VAL A 170 -11.91 12.12 -11.78
C VAL A 170 -10.76 12.32 -10.78
N PHE A 171 -9.64 12.90 -11.19
CA PHE A 171 -8.49 13.11 -10.31
C PHE A 171 -8.49 14.53 -9.75
N ASP A 172 -8.55 14.65 -8.43
CA ASP A 172 -8.31 15.90 -7.73
C ASP A 172 -6.84 15.96 -7.29
N PRO A 173 -6.03 16.88 -7.86
CA PRO A 173 -4.67 17.12 -7.40
C PRO A 173 -4.61 17.27 -5.87
N ASP A 174 -5.53 18.01 -5.26
CA ASP A 174 -5.54 18.27 -3.83
C ASP A 174 -5.65 16.98 -2.99
N CYS A 175 -6.20 15.90 -3.56
CA CYS A 175 -6.31 14.58 -2.95
C CYS A 175 -5.01 13.73 -3.07
N THR A 176 -3.87 14.36 -3.33
CA THR A 176 -2.55 13.70 -3.35
C THR A 176 -1.72 14.00 -2.11
N LEU A 177 -1.20 12.96 -1.46
CA LEU A 177 -0.31 13.05 -0.30
C LEU A 177 1.05 12.41 -0.61
N PHE A 178 2.12 13.16 -0.42
CA PHE A 178 3.50 12.68 -0.46
C PHE A 178 4.00 12.39 0.96
N VAL A 179 4.53 11.19 1.16
CA VAL A 179 5.03 10.74 2.46
C VAL A 179 6.51 10.41 2.33
N ALA A 180 7.37 11.26 2.88
CA ALA A 180 8.79 10.99 3.04
C ALA A 180 9.02 10.11 4.28
N ASN A 181 9.11 8.80 4.05
CA ASN A 181 9.28 7.79 5.09
C ASN A 181 10.77 7.53 5.40
N LYS A 182 11.03 6.88 6.54
CA LYS A 182 12.36 6.57 7.12
C LYS A 182 13.11 7.81 7.58
N TRP A 183 12.36 8.82 8.03
CA TRP A 183 12.90 10.08 8.50
C TRP A 183 13.83 9.92 9.71
N ASP A 184 13.65 8.84 10.47
CA ASP A 184 14.50 8.43 11.58
C ASP A 184 15.94 8.09 11.18
N LEU A 185 16.17 7.70 9.92
CA LEU A 185 17.50 7.39 9.40
C LEU A 185 18.27 8.63 8.92
N THR A 186 17.65 9.81 8.96
CA THR A 186 18.29 11.08 8.60
C THR A 186 18.76 11.80 9.85
N GLU A 187 20.05 12.19 9.87
CA GLU A 187 20.64 13.00 10.94
C GLU A 187 19.95 14.36 11.06
N ASP A 188 19.78 14.85 12.29
CA ASP A 188 19.00 16.07 12.57
C ASP A 188 19.49 17.30 11.81
N LYS A 189 20.80 17.45 11.68
CA LYS A 189 21.43 18.57 10.97
C LYS A 189 21.07 18.63 9.47
N ASP A 190 20.76 17.47 8.87
CA ASP A 190 20.52 17.33 7.43
C ASP A 190 19.03 17.33 7.08
N ARG A 191 18.13 17.19 8.08
CA ARG A 191 16.67 17.07 7.88
C ARG A 191 16.06 18.25 7.13
N SER A 192 16.41 19.47 7.51
CA SER A 192 15.88 20.67 6.86
C SER A 192 16.28 20.75 5.39
N VAL A 193 17.56 20.48 5.10
CA VAL A 193 18.10 20.47 3.73
C VAL A 193 17.47 19.36 2.90
N LEU A 194 17.32 18.16 3.47
CA LEU A 194 16.67 17.03 2.78
C LEU A 194 15.20 17.31 2.48
N LYS A 195 14.44 17.91 3.42
CA LYS A 195 13.04 18.26 3.22
C LYS A 195 12.88 19.24 2.07
N GLU A 196 13.73 20.28 2.03
CA GLU A 196 13.73 21.26 0.94
C GLU A 196 14.11 20.63 -0.40
N ASN A 197 15.11 19.75 -0.42
CA ASN A 197 15.49 19.01 -1.62
C ASN A 197 14.37 18.11 -2.15
N ILE A 198 13.62 17.45 -1.27
CA ILE A 198 12.44 16.65 -1.65
C ILE A 198 11.36 17.56 -2.22
N ARG A 199 11.03 18.65 -1.52
CA ARG A 199 10.04 19.64 -1.97
C ARG A 199 10.39 20.19 -3.35
N SER A 200 11.60 20.70 -3.54
CA SER A 200 12.07 21.24 -4.82
C SER A 200 11.94 20.23 -5.96
N LYS A 201 12.29 18.96 -5.72
CA LYS A 201 12.11 17.89 -6.72
C LYS A 201 10.64 17.60 -7.00
N LEU A 202 9.78 17.58 -5.99
CA LEU A 202 8.34 17.38 -6.15
C LEU A 202 7.72 18.53 -6.94
N THR A 203 8.01 19.78 -6.59
CA THR A 203 7.50 20.98 -7.27
C THR A 203 7.89 21.02 -8.75
N GLY A 204 9.04 20.43 -9.12
CA GLY A 204 9.44 20.27 -10.53
C GLY A 204 8.50 19.38 -11.36
N PHE A 205 7.72 18.50 -10.73
CA PHE A 205 6.74 17.63 -11.39
C PHE A 205 5.30 17.90 -10.97
N TYR A 206 5.13 18.62 -9.87
CA TYR A 206 3.84 18.91 -9.25
C TYR A 206 3.85 20.38 -8.80
N PRO A 207 3.67 21.33 -9.73
CA PRO A 207 3.94 22.76 -9.49
C PRO A 207 3.12 23.39 -8.37
N GLU A 208 1.88 22.93 -8.18
CA GLU A 208 0.93 23.46 -7.19
C GLU A 208 0.98 22.70 -5.85
N LEU A 209 2.12 22.09 -5.52
CA LEU A 209 2.29 21.33 -4.28
C LEU A 209 2.03 22.21 -3.04
N LYS A 210 0.98 21.86 -2.28
CA LYS A 210 0.64 22.52 -1.02
C LYS A 210 1.51 22.02 0.13
N GLU A 211 1.60 22.82 1.20
CA GLU A 211 2.43 22.49 2.37
C GLU A 211 1.97 21.21 3.09
N ASP A 212 0.66 20.99 3.19
CA ASP A 212 0.01 19.85 3.84
C ASP A 212 0.07 18.55 3.02
N GLN A 213 0.39 18.65 1.72
CA GLN A 213 0.58 17.49 0.84
C GLN A 213 1.95 16.83 0.99
N LEU A 214 2.89 17.38 1.77
CA LEU A 214 4.19 16.76 2.04
C LEU A 214 4.39 16.49 3.54
N CYS A 215 4.27 15.23 3.92
CA CYS A 215 4.49 14.75 5.28
C CYS A 215 5.83 13.99 5.40
N VAL A 216 6.52 14.17 6.53
CA VAL A 216 7.68 13.35 6.92
C VAL A 216 7.26 12.36 7.99
N LEU A 217 7.66 11.09 7.86
CA LEU A 217 7.27 10.03 8.80
C LEU A 217 8.41 9.04 9.08
N SER A 218 8.36 8.46 10.28
CA SER A 218 9.19 7.31 10.70
C SER A 218 8.28 6.14 11.03
N ILE A 219 7.76 5.46 10.01
CA ILE A 219 6.66 4.49 10.19
C ILE A 219 7.00 3.39 11.19
N LYS A 220 8.22 2.82 11.14
CA LYS A 220 8.64 1.76 12.08
C LYS A 220 8.63 2.24 13.54
N GLN A 221 9.06 3.47 13.79
CA GLN A 221 9.00 4.07 15.13
C GLN A 221 7.55 4.32 15.58
N ASN A 222 6.71 4.86 14.69
CA ASN A 222 5.30 5.11 14.97
C ASN A 222 4.52 3.83 15.27
N GLN A 223 4.74 2.75 14.50
CA GLN A 223 4.15 1.44 14.76
C GLN A 223 4.57 0.89 16.13
N SER A 224 5.85 1.07 16.50
CA SER A 224 6.35 0.64 17.82
C SER A 224 5.67 1.40 18.96
N MET A 225 5.47 2.72 18.80
CA MET A 225 4.74 3.54 19.77
C MET A 225 3.25 3.17 19.87
N GLN A 226 2.58 2.94 18.75
CA GLN A 226 1.19 2.48 18.74
C GLN A 226 1.03 1.14 19.49
N ARG A 227 1.92 0.17 19.24
CA ARG A 227 1.93 -1.10 19.98
C ARG A 227 2.10 -0.87 21.48
N MET A 228 3.08 -0.06 21.90
CA MET A 228 3.27 0.28 23.32
C MET A 228 2.06 0.96 23.96
N SER A 229 1.36 1.84 23.22
CA SER A 229 0.15 2.50 23.73
C SER A 229 -1.01 1.52 23.96
N GLN A 230 -1.16 0.51 23.09
CA GLN A 230 -2.17 -0.55 23.27
C GLN A 230 -1.89 -1.40 24.53
N TYR A 231 -0.63 -1.64 24.88
CA TYR A 231 -0.27 -2.34 26.13
C TYR A 231 -0.52 -1.52 27.39
N ARG A 232 -0.40 -0.19 27.36
CA ARG A 232 -0.68 0.67 28.53
C ARG A 232 -2.17 0.77 28.88
N TYR A 233 -3.07 0.35 27.99
CA TYR A 233 -4.52 0.35 28.19
C TYR A 233 -5.10 -1.02 28.60
N GLN A 234 -4.29 -2.02 28.96
CA GLN A 234 -4.81 -3.18 29.68
C GLN A 234 -5.00 -2.78 31.16
N PRO A 235 -6.24 -2.69 31.69
CA PRO A 235 -6.41 -2.47 33.11
C PRO A 235 -5.77 -3.65 33.84
N CYS A 236 -4.88 -3.34 34.80
CA CYS A 236 -4.44 -4.34 35.78
C CYS A 236 -5.69 -5.00 36.34
N LYS A 237 -5.89 -6.28 36.07
CA LYS A 237 -6.78 -7.10 36.89
C LYS A 237 -6.15 -7.12 38.27
N VAL A 238 -6.67 -6.28 39.15
CA VAL A 238 -6.41 -6.40 40.58
C VAL A 238 -6.85 -7.82 40.93
N LEU A 239 -5.88 -8.65 41.32
CA LEU A 239 -6.15 -9.95 41.91
C LEU A 239 -6.85 -9.65 43.24
N GLU A 240 -8.17 -9.81 43.28
CA GLU A 240 -8.89 -9.90 44.54
C GLU A 240 -8.48 -11.23 45.18
N ALA A 241 -7.85 -11.13 46.35
CA ALA A 241 -7.54 -12.23 47.26
C ALA A 241 -8.55 -12.25 48.40
#